data_AF-A0A1I4XPQ8-F1
#
_entry.id   AF-A0A1I4XPQ8-F1
#
_cell.length_a   1.000
_cell.length_b   1.000
_cell.length_c   1.000
_cell.angle_alpha   90.00
_cell.angle_beta   90.00
_cell.angle_gamma   90.00
#
_symmetry.space_group_name_H-M   'P 1'
#
loop_
_entity.id
_entity.type
_entity.pdbx_description
1 polymer ?
#
loop_
_entity_poly.entity_id
_entity_poly.type
_entity_poly.pdbx_seq_one_letter_code
_entity_poly.pdbx_strand_id
1 'polypeptide(L)'
;MKKKPETSRHVTDPDLVGSNEESSWIVGRNCVYCDSTVAKYRVSIRTPHGWKSYGHFNDLETATYIANIAILVERCEEKYELNKEIGTKDRNELDRWRRAPSHADLERTAADRYKQVQAELTALQEQERLEAARVAEERRLREVKIAEEQERQAEIAAEKRRVHDEKVRMILGLSSPALVKFIKNTKLRDPFYEIAMSEVTRRFNNRGLPRAT
;
A
#
# COMPACT_ATOMS: atom_id res chain seq x y z
N MET A 1 -4.23 -12.94 5.66
CA MET A 1 -4.81 -12.29 4.45
C MET A 1 -5.20 -13.39 3.47
N LYS A 2 -6.49 -13.68 3.30
CA LYS A 2 -6.94 -14.61 2.24
C LYS A 2 -7.02 -13.80 0.95
N LYS A 3 -6.17 -14.15 -0.04
CA LYS A 3 -6.18 -13.51 -1.37
C LYS A 3 -7.58 -13.65 -1.98
N LYS A 4 -8.20 -12.54 -2.40
CA LYS A 4 -9.39 -12.57 -3.26
C LYS A 4 -8.97 -13.23 -4.59
N PRO A 5 -9.70 -14.25 -5.07
CA PRO A 5 -9.47 -14.80 -6.41
C PRO A 5 -9.83 -13.74 -7.46
N GLU A 6 -9.06 -13.70 -8.55
CA GLU A 6 -9.27 -12.77 -9.65
C GLU A 6 -10.58 -13.05 -10.41
N THR A 7 -11.19 -11.98 -10.91
CA THR A 7 -12.44 -12.00 -11.67
C THR A 7 -12.21 -12.70 -13.01
N SER A 8 -12.73 -13.93 -13.15
CA SER A 8 -12.81 -14.59 -14.46
C SER A 8 -13.80 -13.86 -15.38
N ARG A 9 -13.42 -13.70 -16.65
CA ARG A 9 -14.18 -13.01 -17.71
C ARG A 9 -14.58 -13.95 -18.87
N HIS A 10 -14.41 -15.27 -18.74
CA HIS A 10 -14.64 -16.20 -19.83
C HIS A 10 -15.85 -17.10 -19.59
N VAL A 11 -16.75 -17.17 -20.57
CA VAL A 11 -17.97 -18.01 -20.58
C VAL A 11 -17.65 -19.51 -20.45
N THR A 12 -16.40 -19.91 -20.61
CA THR A 12 -15.92 -21.29 -20.47
C THR A 12 -15.22 -21.56 -19.14
N ASP A 13 -15.18 -20.60 -18.21
CA ASP A 13 -14.58 -20.87 -16.90
C ASP A 13 -15.45 -21.83 -16.09
N PRO A 14 -14.90 -22.92 -15.54
CA PRO A 14 -15.63 -23.89 -14.74
C PRO A 14 -16.20 -23.31 -13.43
N ASP A 15 -15.74 -22.12 -13.03
CA ASP A 15 -16.31 -21.35 -11.93
C ASP A 15 -17.60 -20.59 -12.32
N LEU A 16 -17.88 -20.43 -13.63
CA LEU A 16 -19.04 -19.75 -14.21
C LEU A 16 -20.02 -20.71 -14.90
N VAL A 17 -19.52 -21.81 -15.45
CA VAL A 17 -20.34 -22.89 -16.01
C VAL A 17 -20.32 -24.03 -15.02
N GLY A 18 -21.48 -24.39 -14.48
CA GLY A 18 -21.64 -25.57 -13.65
C GLY A 18 -20.96 -26.77 -14.30
N SER A 19 -19.79 -27.12 -13.80
CA SER A 19 -19.03 -28.25 -14.29
C SER A 19 -19.70 -29.51 -13.73
N ASN A 20 -20.40 -30.19 -14.64
CA ASN A 20 -20.47 -31.63 -14.79
C ASN A 20 -20.65 -32.50 -13.52
N GLU A 21 -21.78 -33.21 -13.54
CA GLU A 21 -22.01 -34.53 -12.93
C GLU A 21 -22.33 -34.63 -11.44
N GLU A 22 -22.20 -33.56 -10.66
CA GLU A 22 -22.83 -33.50 -9.32
C GLU A 22 -23.58 -32.18 -9.13
N SER A 23 -24.84 -32.27 -8.73
CA SER A 23 -25.70 -31.16 -8.31
C SER A 23 -25.25 -30.57 -6.96
N SER A 24 -23.95 -30.30 -6.82
CA SER A 24 -23.33 -29.70 -5.66
C SER A 24 -23.42 -28.18 -5.74
N TRP A 25 -24.28 -27.63 -4.89
CA TRP A 25 -24.44 -26.21 -4.60
C TRP A 25 -23.08 -25.52 -4.40
N ILE A 26 -22.67 -24.65 -5.33
CA ILE A 26 -21.45 -23.84 -5.15
C ILE A 26 -21.76 -22.73 -4.15
N VAL A 27 -21.27 -22.91 -2.92
CA VAL A 27 -21.32 -21.89 -1.88
C VAL A 27 -20.32 -20.78 -2.22
N GLY A 28 -20.84 -19.61 -2.60
CA GLY A 28 -20.16 -18.34 -2.33
C GLY A 28 -19.49 -17.60 -3.49
N ARG A 29 -19.96 -17.73 -4.73
CA ARG A 29 -19.52 -16.81 -5.80
C ARG A 29 -20.65 -16.23 -6.66
N ASN A 30 -21.64 -17.04 -7.03
CA ASN A 30 -22.73 -16.60 -7.90
C ASN A 30 -24.10 -16.95 -7.30
N CYS A 31 -25.11 -16.11 -7.56
CA CYS A 31 -26.51 -16.37 -7.21
C CYS A 31 -27.35 -16.81 -8.42
N VAL A 32 -26.69 -17.05 -9.57
CA VAL A 32 -27.27 -17.58 -10.80
C VAL A 32 -26.72 -18.99 -11.04
N TYR A 33 -27.60 -19.94 -11.37
CA TYR A 33 -27.23 -21.36 -11.58
C TYR A 33 -27.92 -21.89 -12.83
N CYS A 34 -27.20 -22.59 -13.72
CA CYS A 34 -27.83 -23.29 -14.85
C CYS A 34 -28.50 -24.57 -14.34
N ASP A 35 -29.82 -24.67 -14.53
CA ASP A 35 -30.59 -25.87 -14.21
C ASP A 35 -30.40 -26.90 -15.35
N SER A 36 -29.62 -27.94 -15.07
CA SER A 36 -29.34 -29.02 -16.03
C SER A 36 -30.59 -29.77 -16.51
N THR A 37 -31.73 -29.66 -15.80
CA THR A 37 -32.96 -30.39 -16.14
C THR A 37 -33.90 -29.60 -17.04
N VAL A 38 -33.78 -28.27 -17.05
CA VAL A 38 -34.61 -27.36 -17.84
C VAL A 38 -33.67 -26.22 -18.24
N ALA A 39 -33.36 -26.04 -19.53
CA ALA A 39 -32.40 -25.05 -20.04
C ALA A 39 -32.70 -23.60 -19.59
N LYS A 40 -32.45 -23.31 -18.32
CA LYS A 40 -32.89 -22.15 -17.55
C LYS A 40 -31.87 -21.87 -16.47
N TYR A 41 -31.72 -20.61 -16.14
CA TYR A 41 -30.95 -20.07 -15.05
C TYR A 41 -31.85 -19.85 -13.84
N ARG A 42 -31.57 -20.51 -12.72
CA ARG A 42 -32.18 -20.25 -11.42
C ARG A 42 -31.46 -19.12 -10.72
N VAL A 43 -32.20 -18.20 -10.13
CA VAL A 43 -31.65 -17.15 -9.24
C VAL A 43 -32.00 -17.46 -7.79
N SER A 44 -31.00 -17.65 -6.92
CA SER A 44 -31.20 -17.92 -5.51
C SER A 44 -30.05 -17.41 -4.64
N ILE A 45 -30.37 -16.85 -3.48
CA ILE A 45 -29.41 -16.27 -2.55
C ILE A 45 -29.53 -16.89 -1.15
N ARG A 46 -28.40 -17.06 -0.48
CA ARG A 46 -28.36 -17.56 0.90
C ARG A 46 -28.43 -16.38 1.87
N THR A 47 -29.57 -16.25 2.53
CA THR A 47 -29.80 -15.28 3.60
C THR A 47 -29.51 -15.91 4.97
N PRO A 48 -29.50 -15.12 6.07
CA PRO A 48 -29.42 -15.67 7.42
C PRO A 48 -30.54 -16.69 7.75
N HIS A 49 -31.68 -16.60 7.07
CA HIS A 49 -32.86 -17.45 7.29
C HIS A 49 -32.93 -18.66 6.35
N GLY A 50 -31.96 -18.82 5.44
CA GLY A 50 -31.91 -19.94 4.51
C GLY A 50 -31.80 -19.49 3.06
N TRP A 51 -32.14 -20.40 2.14
CA TRP A 51 -32.10 -20.13 0.71
C TRP A 51 -33.41 -19.47 0.25
N LYS A 52 -33.28 -18.32 -0.42
CA LYS A 52 -34.40 -17.60 -1.04
C LYS A 52 -34.29 -17.67 -2.56
N SER A 53 -35.38 -18.05 -3.22
CA SER A 53 -35.46 -18.16 -4.68
C SER A 53 -36.13 -16.92 -5.27
N TYR A 54 -35.58 -16.41 -6.38
CA TYR A 54 -36.08 -15.22 -7.10
C TYR A 54 -36.65 -15.54 -8.48
N GLY A 55 -36.53 -16.80 -8.92
CA GLY A 55 -37.13 -17.28 -10.16
C GLY A 55 -36.20 -18.17 -10.98
N HIS A 56 -36.72 -18.60 -12.12
CA HIS A 56 -35.99 -19.27 -13.19
C HIS A 56 -36.18 -18.47 -14.47
N PHE A 57 -35.10 -18.31 -15.24
CA PHE A 57 -35.00 -17.43 -16.40
C PHE A 57 -34.38 -18.21 -17.55
N ASN A 58 -34.81 -18.01 -18.77
CA ASN A 58 -34.19 -18.66 -19.92
C ASN A 58 -32.96 -17.87 -20.41
N ASP A 59 -32.91 -16.58 -20.07
CA ASP A 59 -31.83 -15.67 -20.44
C ASP A 59 -30.87 -15.41 -19.26
N LEU A 60 -29.56 -15.51 -19.53
CA LEU A 60 -28.51 -15.29 -18.52
C LEU A 60 -28.41 -13.82 -18.13
N GLU A 61 -28.57 -12.89 -19.07
CA GLU A 61 -28.49 -11.44 -18.77
C GLU A 61 -29.62 -11.05 -17.80
N THR A 62 -30.85 -11.52 -18.07
CA THR A 62 -32.01 -11.35 -17.19
C THR A 62 -31.78 -11.99 -15.83
N ALA A 63 -31.29 -13.23 -15.77
CA ALA A 63 -30.97 -13.89 -14.51
C ALA A 63 -29.92 -13.11 -13.70
N THR A 64 -28.90 -12.57 -14.38
CA THR A 64 -27.83 -11.77 -13.78
C THR A 64 -28.34 -10.43 -13.23
N TYR A 65 -29.27 -9.80 -13.93
CA TYR A 65 -29.95 -8.60 -13.46
C TYR A 65 -30.76 -8.88 -12.18
N ILE A 66 -31.58 -9.94 -12.18
CA ILE A 66 -32.37 -10.33 -11.00
C ILE A 66 -31.46 -10.77 -9.84
N ALA A 67 -30.32 -11.39 -10.14
CA ALA A 67 -29.28 -11.70 -9.16
C ALA A 67 -28.76 -10.46 -8.44
N ASN A 68 -28.43 -9.38 -9.18
CA ASN A 68 -28.01 -8.12 -8.56
C ASN A 68 -29.10 -7.54 -7.65
N ILE A 69 -30.37 -7.60 -8.08
CA ILE A 69 -31.51 -7.20 -7.24
C ILE A 69 -31.54 -8.02 -5.95
N ALA A 70 -31.43 -9.35 -6.05
CA ALA A 70 -31.43 -10.23 -4.89
C ALA A 70 -30.30 -9.92 -3.91
N ILE A 71 -29.08 -9.69 -4.42
CA ILE A 71 -27.91 -9.33 -3.60
C ILE A 71 -28.16 -8.02 -2.84
N LEU A 72 -28.66 -6.99 -3.54
CA LEU A 72 -28.89 -5.67 -2.97
C LEU A 72 -30.04 -5.66 -1.95
N VAL A 73 -31.16 -6.31 -2.27
CA VAL A 73 -32.32 -6.36 -1.37
C VAL A 73 -31.99 -7.11 -0.08
N GLU A 74 -31.26 -8.22 -0.19
CA GLU A 74 -30.89 -9.05 0.97
C GLU A 74 -29.61 -8.57 1.68
N ARG A 75 -29.01 -7.45 1.22
CA ARG A 75 -27.79 -6.85 1.79
C ARG A 75 -26.64 -7.86 1.93
N CYS A 76 -26.43 -8.62 0.86
CA CYS A 76 -25.43 -9.68 0.83
C CYS A 76 -24.22 -9.31 -0.05
N GLU A 77 -23.94 -8.02 -0.24
CA GLU A 77 -22.82 -7.50 -1.04
C GLU A 77 -21.44 -7.91 -0.49
N GLU A 78 -21.38 -8.26 0.80
CA GLU A 78 -20.16 -8.82 1.43
C GLU A 78 -19.90 -10.28 1.03
N LYS A 79 -20.94 -11.01 0.63
CA LYS A 79 -20.90 -12.45 0.32
C LYS A 79 -20.93 -12.74 -1.17
N TYR A 80 -21.54 -11.85 -1.96
CA TYR A 80 -21.73 -12.00 -3.39
C TYR A 80 -21.31 -10.71 -4.10
N GLU A 81 -20.58 -10.85 -5.21
CA GLU A 81 -20.19 -9.70 -6.03
C GLU A 81 -21.35 -9.28 -6.94
N LEU A 82 -21.54 -7.96 -7.10
CA LEU A 82 -22.48 -7.42 -8.08
C LEU A 82 -21.90 -7.54 -9.49
N ASN A 83 -22.70 -8.06 -10.40
CA ASN A 83 -22.32 -8.20 -11.80
C ASN A 83 -22.28 -6.82 -12.47
N LYS A 84 -21.14 -6.52 -13.11
CA LYS A 84 -20.86 -5.20 -13.72
C LYS A 84 -21.39 -5.07 -15.15
N GLU A 85 -21.62 -6.19 -15.83
CA GLU A 85 -22.10 -6.26 -17.21
C GLU A 85 -23.57 -6.69 -17.22
N ILE A 86 -24.46 -5.72 -17.08
CA ILE A 86 -25.90 -5.94 -17.25
C ILE A 86 -26.29 -5.46 -18.66
N GLY A 87 -26.36 -6.40 -19.60
CA GLY A 87 -27.03 -6.17 -20.88
C GLY A 87 -28.55 -6.18 -20.71
N THR A 88 -29.25 -5.39 -21.52
CA THR A 88 -30.73 -5.35 -21.55
C THR A 88 -31.27 -6.04 -22.80
N LYS A 89 -30.82 -7.27 -23.12
CA LYS A 89 -31.21 -7.92 -24.37
C LYS A 89 -32.58 -8.62 -24.36
N ASP A 90 -33.05 -9.20 -23.26
CA ASP A 90 -34.41 -9.79 -23.22
C ASP A 90 -35.39 -8.99 -22.33
N ARG A 91 -36.01 -7.98 -22.94
CA ARG A 91 -37.06 -7.18 -22.29
C ARG A 91 -38.30 -8.01 -21.97
N ASN A 92 -38.61 -9.08 -22.70
CA ASN A 92 -39.89 -9.79 -22.55
C ASN A 92 -39.92 -10.69 -21.30
N GLU A 93 -38.82 -11.39 -21.00
CA GLU A 93 -38.72 -12.17 -19.77
C GLU A 93 -38.66 -11.27 -18.53
N LEU A 94 -37.89 -10.18 -18.62
CA LEU A 94 -37.81 -9.17 -17.56
C LEU A 94 -39.16 -8.48 -17.31
N ASP A 95 -39.87 -8.08 -18.36
CA ASP A 95 -41.19 -7.46 -18.25
C ASP A 95 -42.23 -8.44 -17.68
N ARG A 96 -42.13 -9.73 -17.99
CA ARG A 96 -42.96 -10.76 -17.34
C ARG A 96 -42.66 -10.85 -15.85
N TRP A 97 -41.39 -10.83 -15.46
CA TRP A 97 -41.01 -10.82 -14.05
C TRP A 97 -41.55 -9.56 -13.34
N ARG A 98 -41.42 -8.37 -13.94
CA ARG A 98 -41.92 -7.10 -13.37
C ARG A 98 -43.43 -7.01 -13.15
N ARG A 99 -44.23 -7.80 -13.87
CA ARG A 99 -45.70 -7.81 -13.70
C ARG A 99 -46.14 -8.36 -12.35
N ALA A 100 -45.28 -9.08 -11.64
CA ALA A 100 -45.61 -9.52 -10.29
C ALA A 100 -45.62 -8.31 -9.33
N PRO A 101 -46.67 -8.13 -8.49
CA PRO A 101 -46.83 -6.94 -7.67
C PRO A 101 -45.64 -6.63 -6.74
N SER A 102 -44.96 -7.65 -6.23
CA SER A 102 -43.83 -7.50 -5.31
C SER A 102 -42.50 -7.16 -6.00
N HIS A 103 -42.39 -7.35 -7.32
CA HIS A 103 -41.10 -7.23 -8.01
C HIS A 103 -40.71 -5.78 -8.32
N ALA A 104 -41.69 -4.89 -8.52
CA ALA A 104 -41.44 -3.46 -8.64
C ALA A 104 -40.84 -2.87 -7.35
N ASP A 105 -41.31 -3.34 -6.19
CA ASP A 105 -40.76 -2.93 -4.90
C ASP A 105 -39.32 -3.43 -4.72
N LEU A 106 -39.02 -4.67 -5.15
CA LEU A 106 -37.67 -5.23 -5.12
C LEU A 106 -36.69 -4.40 -5.98
N GLU A 107 -37.09 -4.02 -7.20
CA GLU A 107 -36.28 -3.16 -8.06
C GLU A 107 -36.01 -1.79 -7.42
N ARG A 108 -37.05 -1.16 -6.84
CA ARG A 108 -36.89 0.14 -6.17
C ARG A 108 -35.95 0.02 -4.96
N THR A 109 -36.13 -0.98 -4.11
CA THR A 109 -35.26 -1.23 -2.96
C THR A 109 -33.82 -1.50 -3.39
N ALA A 110 -33.62 -2.31 -4.42
CA ALA A 110 -32.29 -2.57 -4.97
C ALA A 110 -31.64 -1.29 -5.51
N ALA A 111 -32.38 -0.46 -6.25
CA ALA A 111 -31.87 0.79 -6.79
C ALA A 111 -31.44 1.77 -5.69
N ASP A 112 -32.21 1.89 -4.61
CA ASP A 112 -31.86 2.74 -3.49
C ASP A 112 -30.66 2.21 -2.71
N ARG A 113 -30.57 0.88 -2.49
CA ARG A 113 -29.39 0.27 -1.89
C ARG A 113 -28.14 0.45 -2.76
N TYR A 114 -28.27 0.31 -4.07
CA TYR A 114 -27.16 0.51 -5.00
C TYR A 114 -26.58 1.93 -4.91
N LYS A 115 -27.43 2.96 -4.81
CA LYS A 115 -26.98 4.34 -4.58
C LYS A 115 -26.17 4.46 -3.28
N GLN A 116 -26.61 3.80 -2.21
CA GLN A 116 -25.89 3.81 -0.93
C GLN A 116 -24.53 3.11 -1.05
N VAL A 117 -24.49 1.92 -1.64
CA VAL A 117 -23.24 1.16 -1.85
C VAL A 117 -22.26 1.95 -2.72
N GLN A 118 -22.75 2.64 -3.75
CA GLN A 118 -21.92 3.50 -4.60
C GLN A 118 -21.38 4.73 -3.84
N ALA A 119 -22.19 5.34 -2.97
CA ALA A 119 -21.74 6.43 -2.10
C ALA A 119 -20.71 5.96 -1.06
N GLU A 120 -20.93 4.80 -0.44
CA GLU A 120 -19.99 4.15 0.49
C GLU A 120 -18.64 3.87 -0.22
N LEU A 121 -18.67 3.32 -1.44
CA LEU A 121 -17.47 3.05 -2.23
C LEU A 121 -16.72 4.34 -2.58
N THR A 122 -17.44 5.39 -2.97
CA THR A 122 -16.84 6.69 -3.30
C THR A 122 -16.19 7.32 -2.06
N ALA A 123 -16.84 7.24 -0.91
CA ALA A 123 -16.29 7.74 0.36
C ALA A 123 -15.01 6.98 0.77
N LEU A 124 -14.98 5.66 0.60
CA LEU A 124 -13.80 4.84 0.86
C LEU A 124 -12.63 5.22 -0.05
N GLN A 125 -12.88 5.37 -1.35
CA GLN A 125 -11.84 5.79 -2.31
C GLN A 125 -11.27 7.17 -1.98
N GLU A 126 -12.12 8.10 -1.56
CA GLU A 126 -11.68 9.43 -1.15
C GLU A 126 -10.85 9.39 0.14
N GLN A 127 -11.26 8.56 1.11
CA GLN A 127 -10.50 8.35 2.34
C GLN A 127 -9.12 7.74 2.06
N GLU A 128 -9.04 6.72 1.20
CA GLU A 128 -7.77 6.11 0.76
C GLU A 128 -6.86 7.14 0.08
N ARG A 129 -7.43 8.01 -0.76
CA ARG A 129 -6.70 9.09 -1.43
C ARG A 129 -6.12 10.09 -0.42
N LEU A 130 -6.91 10.51 0.56
CA LEU A 130 -6.47 11.44 1.61
C LEU A 130 -5.38 10.82 2.49
N GLU A 131 -5.51 9.54 2.84
CA GLU A 131 -4.48 8.84 3.63
C GLU A 131 -3.18 8.68 2.86
N ALA A 132 -3.24 8.33 1.57
CA ALA A 132 -2.07 8.27 0.71
C ALA A 132 -1.37 9.64 0.60
N ALA A 133 -2.14 10.72 0.47
CA ALA A 133 -1.60 12.08 0.45
C ALA A 133 -0.91 12.45 1.78
N ARG A 134 -1.51 12.10 2.92
CA ARG A 134 -0.92 12.34 4.25
C ARG A 134 0.42 11.61 4.41
N VAL A 135 0.48 10.33 4.03
CA VAL A 135 1.71 9.52 4.10
C VAL A 135 2.80 10.08 3.19
N ALA A 136 2.43 10.54 1.99
CA ALA A 136 3.38 11.17 1.08
C ALA A 136 3.97 12.46 1.68
N GLU A 137 3.13 13.30 2.30
CA GLU A 137 3.58 14.54 2.92
C GLU A 137 4.47 14.29 4.15
N GLU A 138 4.09 13.35 5.02
CA GLU A 138 4.93 12.94 6.15
C GLU A 138 6.31 12.45 5.71
N ARG A 139 6.37 11.69 4.61
CA ARG A 139 7.63 11.24 4.04
C ARG A 139 8.48 12.40 3.55
N ARG A 140 7.90 13.35 2.82
CA ARG A 140 8.61 14.56 2.36
C ARG A 140 9.17 15.36 3.53
N LEU A 141 8.38 15.56 4.58
CA LEU A 141 8.83 16.29 5.77
C LEU A 141 9.98 15.57 6.50
N ARG A 142 9.98 14.24 6.54
CA ARG A 142 11.11 13.46 7.10
C ARG A 142 12.36 13.59 6.24
N GLU A 143 12.23 13.53 4.92
CA GLU A 143 13.36 13.68 4.00
C GLU A 143 14.00 15.08 4.14
N VAL A 144 13.20 16.14 4.28
CA VAL A 144 13.68 17.50 4.56
C VAL A 144 14.45 17.55 5.89
N LYS A 145 13.88 17.01 6.97
CA LYS A 145 14.56 16.99 8.28
C LYS A 145 15.89 16.23 8.26
N ILE A 146 15.96 15.12 7.52
CA ILE A 146 17.19 14.34 7.38
C ILE A 146 18.24 15.17 6.61
N ALA A 147 17.83 15.86 5.55
CA ALA A 147 18.73 16.72 4.78
C ALA A 147 19.27 17.89 5.64
N GLU A 148 18.40 18.59 6.38
CA GLU A 148 18.79 19.67 7.28
C GLU A 148 19.76 19.19 8.38
N GLU A 149 19.51 18.02 8.97
CA GLU A 149 20.40 17.45 9.99
C GLU A 149 21.75 17.03 9.40
N GLN A 150 21.77 16.48 8.18
CA GLN A 150 23.02 16.14 7.48
C GLN A 150 23.83 17.39 7.15
N GLU A 151 23.19 18.47 6.69
CA GLU A 151 23.83 19.75 6.42
C GLU A 151 24.46 20.32 7.71
N ARG A 152 23.70 20.37 8.80
CA ARG A 152 24.21 20.79 10.12
C ARG A 152 25.39 19.95 10.59
N GLN A 153 25.33 18.63 10.42
CA GLN A 153 26.43 17.75 10.80
C GLN A 153 27.68 17.98 9.94
N ALA A 154 27.50 18.24 8.64
CA ALA A 154 28.59 18.58 7.73
C ALA A 154 29.24 19.92 8.12
N GLU A 155 28.46 20.93 8.49
CA GLU A 155 28.97 22.21 8.99
C GLU A 155 29.79 22.04 10.28
N ILE A 156 29.27 21.28 11.25
CA ILE A 156 29.99 20.99 12.50
C ILE A 156 31.30 20.25 12.23
N ALA A 157 31.28 19.28 11.31
CA ALA A 157 32.48 18.53 10.95
C ALA A 157 33.52 19.42 10.25
N ALA A 158 33.08 20.29 9.32
CA ALA A 158 33.94 21.24 8.64
C ALA A 158 34.59 22.23 9.62
N GLU A 159 33.81 22.77 10.57
CA GLU A 159 34.32 23.70 11.57
C GLU A 159 35.31 23.01 12.54
N LYS A 160 35.00 21.80 13.01
CA LYS A 160 35.93 21.00 13.82
C LYS A 160 37.25 20.78 13.09
N ARG A 161 37.19 20.48 11.79
CA ARG A 161 38.38 20.31 10.96
C ARG A 161 39.17 21.61 10.81
N ARG A 162 38.49 22.73 10.55
CA ARG A 162 39.12 24.06 10.47
C ARG A 162 39.87 24.41 11.74
N VAL A 163 39.23 24.25 12.90
CA VAL A 163 39.85 24.51 14.22
C VAL A 163 41.02 23.56 14.48
N HIS A 164 40.90 22.28 14.09
CA HIS A 164 41.99 21.32 14.21
C HIS A 164 43.19 21.76 13.35
N ASP A 165 42.97 22.06 12.08
CA ASP A 165 44.01 22.47 11.13
C ASP A 165 44.70 23.78 11.57
N GLU A 166 43.95 24.73 12.13
CA GLU A 166 44.49 25.97 12.70
C GLU A 166 45.42 25.67 13.89
N LYS A 167 45.00 24.79 14.80
CA LYS A 167 45.84 24.36 15.94
C LYS A 167 47.10 23.63 15.48
N VAL A 168 47.00 22.75 14.48
CA VAL A 168 48.17 22.09 13.89
C VAL A 168 49.13 23.13 13.31
N ARG A 169 48.62 24.08 12.53
CA ARG A 169 49.43 25.15 11.94
C ARG A 169 50.12 26.00 13.01
N MET A 170 49.43 26.32 14.10
CA MET A 170 50.01 27.01 15.26
C MET A 170 51.18 26.22 15.87
N ILE A 171 50.99 24.92 16.12
CA ILE A 171 52.02 24.04 16.71
C ILE A 171 53.25 23.97 15.82
N LEU A 172 53.05 23.77 14.51
CA LEU A 172 54.14 23.74 13.53
C LEU A 172 54.88 25.08 13.43
N GLY A 173 54.22 26.19 13.76
CA GLY A 173 54.81 27.55 13.82
C GLY A 173 55.53 27.89 15.12
N LEU A 174 55.43 27.09 16.18
CA LEU A 174 56.10 27.37 17.46
C LEU A 174 57.63 27.35 17.33
N SER A 175 58.34 28.14 18.13
CA SER A 175 59.80 28.03 18.26
C SER A 175 60.19 26.74 19.00
N SER A 176 61.43 26.24 18.85
CA SER A 176 61.86 24.99 19.50
C SER A 176 61.68 25.00 21.03
N PRO A 177 62.04 26.07 21.77
CA PRO A 177 61.77 26.13 23.22
C PRO A 177 60.28 26.12 23.55
N ALA A 178 59.45 26.82 22.75
CA ALA A 178 58.01 26.88 22.94
C ALA A 178 57.33 25.54 22.66
N LEU A 179 57.82 24.78 21.67
CA LEU A 179 57.32 23.45 21.32
C LEU A 179 57.61 22.42 22.43
N VAL A 180 58.80 22.46 23.03
CA VAL A 180 59.13 21.62 24.19
C VAL A 180 58.26 21.97 25.40
N LYS A 181 57.99 23.27 25.62
CA LYS A 181 57.09 23.72 26.69
C LYS A 181 55.65 23.27 26.44
N PHE A 182 55.17 23.32 25.19
CA PHE A 182 53.86 22.81 24.79
C PHE A 182 53.74 21.32 25.12
N ILE A 183 54.69 20.49 24.68
CA ILE A 183 54.67 19.04 24.92
C ILE A 183 54.65 18.70 26.42
N LYS A 184 55.45 19.40 27.24
CA LYS A 184 55.48 19.18 28.70
C LYS A 184 54.15 19.48 29.38
N ASN A 185 53.36 20.40 28.82
CA ASN A 185 52.08 20.81 29.38
C ASN A 185 50.88 20.10 28.73
N THR A 186 51.09 19.37 27.64
CA THR A 186 50.04 18.65 26.91
C THR A 186 49.97 17.20 27.38
N LYS A 187 48.75 16.70 27.62
CA LYS A 187 48.55 15.32 28.04
C LYS A 187 48.86 14.36 26.89
N LEU A 188 49.41 13.18 27.20
CA LEU A 188 49.71 12.12 26.22
C LEU A 188 48.50 11.69 25.36
N ARG A 189 47.28 11.81 25.90
CA ARG A 189 46.04 11.47 25.17
C ARG A 189 45.47 12.62 24.33
N ASP A 190 46.10 13.79 24.36
CA ASP A 190 45.67 14.93 23.56
C ASP A 190 46.03 14.67 22.08
N PRO A 191 45.10 14.84 21.13
CA PRO A 191 45.35 14.58 19.71
C PRO A 191 46.47 15.44 19.11
N PHE A 192 46.85 16.54 19.76
CA PHE A 192 47.93 17.41 19.31
C PHE A 192 49.31 17.04 19.89
N TYR A 193 49.37 16.13 20.87
CA TYR A 193 50.63 15.68 21.48
C TYR A 193 51.54 15.00 20.46
N GLU A 194 51.00 14.04 19.70
CA GLU A 194 51.76 13.29 18.69
C GLU A 194 52.27 14.21 17.56
N ILE A 195 51.46 15.18 17.16
CA ILE A 195 51.82 16.17 16.14
C ILE A 195 53.00 17.02 16.62
N ALA A 196 52.95 17.51 17.87
CA ALA A 196 54.04 18.28 18.45
C ALA A 196 55.33 17.44 18.61
N MET A 197 55.22 16.19 19.05
CA MET A 197 56.35 15.26 19.17
C MET A 197 57.01 14.94 17.82
N SER A 198 56.19 14.70 16.79
CA SER A 198 56.66 14.48 15.42
C SER A 198 57.45 15.69 14.91
N GLU A 199 56.94 16.90 15.14
CA GLU A 199 57.60 18.14 14.72
C GLU A 199 58.92 18.40 15.47
N VAL A 200 59.01 18.12 16.78
CA VAL A 200 60.28 18.20 17.53
C VAL A 200 61.30 17.25 16.95
N THR A 201 60.91 15.99 16.71
CA THR A 201 61.78 14.95 16.14
C THR A 201 62.29 15.36 14.76
N ARG A 202 61.40 15.86 13.89
CA ARG A 202 61.75 16.38 12.56
C ARG A 202 62.78 17.50 12.64
N ARG A 203 62.60 18.48 13.52
CA ARG A 203 63.52 19.60 13.71
C ARG A 203 64.87 19.17 14.27
N PHE A 204 64.88 18.21 15.18
CA PHE A 204 66.11 17.64 15.74
C PHE A 204 66.92 16.93 14.65
N ASN A 205 66.27 16.09 13.84
CA ASN A 205 66.91 15.40 12.72
C ASN A 205 67.42 16.38 11.64
N ASN A 206 66.67 17.46 11.36
CA ASN A 206 67.07 18.49 10.40
C ASN A 206 68.21 19.40 10.89
N ARG A 207 68.42 19.52 12.21
CA ARG A 207 69.56 20.27 12.80
C ARG A 207 70.86 19.46 12.83
N GLY A 208 70.82 18.22 12.31
CA GLY A 208 71.97 17.34 12.19
C GLY A 208 72.22 16.55 13.48
N LEU A 209 71.96 15.25 13.43
CA LEU A 209 72.77 14.32 14.21
C LEU A 209 74.15 14.25 13.53
N PRO A 210 75.27 14.18 14.28
CA PRO A 210 76.56 13.88 13.69
C PRO A 210 76.42 12.55 12.95
N ARG A 211 76.63 12.57 11.62
CA ARG A 211 76.72 11.33 10.85
C ARG A 211 77.91 10.56 11.42
N ALA A 212 77.65 9.42 12.03
CA ALA A 212 78.70 8.49 12.43
C ALA A 212 79.48 8.11 11.16
N THR A 213 80.71 8.61 11.06
CA THR A 213 81.75 8.12 10.14
C THR A 213 82.35 6.86 10.70
#